data_AF-A0AAN8WLQ4-F1
#
_entry.id   AF-A0AAN8WLQ4-F1
#
_cell.length_a   1.000
_cell.length_b   1.000
_cell.length_c   1.000
_cell.angle_alpha   90.00
_cell.angle_beta   90.00
_cell.angle_gamma   90.00
#
_symmetry.space_group_name_H-M   'P 1'
#
loop_
_entity.id
_entity.type
_entity.pdbx_description
1 polymer ?
#
loop_
_entity_poly.entity_id
_entity_poly.type
_entity_poly.pdbx_seq_one_letter_code
_entity_poly.pdbx_strand_id
1 'polypeptide(L)' 'EFEPFLKAYLDKFKYKSITSDIFKDFLLEYFFDKKKIFDSVDWDAWLHTPGMPPIKP' A
#
# COMPACT_ATOMS: atom_id res chain seq x y z
N GLU A 1 11.06 -8.13 -4.25
CA GLU A 1 9.70 -7.97 -4.86
C GLU A 1 9.08 -6.61 -4.60
N PHE A 2 9.38 -5.95 -3.47
CA PHE A 2 8.88 -4.58 -3.23
C PHE A 2 9.65 -3.49 -3.98
N GLU A 3 10.95 -3.65 -4.27
CA GLU A 3 11.72 -2.64 -5.03
C GLU A 3 11.20 -2.47 -6.48
N PRO A 4 10.84 -3.54 -7.22
CA PRO A 4 10.13 -3.40 -8.49
C PRO A 4 8.80 -2.63 -8.39
N PHE A 5 8.02 -2.87 -7.32
CA PHE A 5 6.80 -2.11 -7.05
C PHE A 5 7.11 -0.62 -6.84
N LEU A 6 8.11 -0.30 -6.01
CA LEU A 6 8.50 1.07 -5.73
C LEU A 6 8.90 1.82 -7.00
N LYS A 7 9.67 1.16 -7.89
CA LYS A 7 10.01 1.73 -9.20
C LYS A 7 8.77 1.98 -10.05
N ALA A 8 7.87 1.01 -10.15
CA ALA A 8 6.62 1.15 -10.92
C ALA A 8 5.70 2.24 -10.36
N TYR A 9 5.63 2.38 -9.04
CA TYR A 9 4.89 3.43 -8.35
C TYR A 9 5.43 4.82 -8.70
N LEU A 10 6.75 5.02 -8.59
CA LEU A 10 7.40 6.28 -8.96
C LEU A 10 7.20 6.61 -10.45
N ASP A 11 7.32 5.62 -11.34
CA ASP A 11 7.11 5.83 -12.77
C ASP A 11 5.65 6.16 -13.12
N LYS A 12 4.66 5.57 -12.42
CA LYS A 12 3.21 5.81 -12.64
C LYS A 12 2.76 7.18 -12.14
N PHE A 13 3.33 7.65 -11.03
CA PHE A 13 2.86 8.85 -10.31
C PHE A 13 3.84 10.02 -10.29
N LYS A 14 5.00 9.93 -10.96
CA LYS A 14 5.92 11.07 -11.13
C LYS A 14 5.18 12.32 -11.62
N TYR A 15 5.55 13.46 -11.04
CA TYR A 15 4.96 14.78 -11.31
C TYR A 15 3.49 14.93 -10.92
N LYS A 16 2.96 14.04 -10.07
CA LYS A 16 1.60 14.12 -9.51
C LYS A 16 1.65 14.13 -7.99
N SER A 17 0.66 14.77 -7.38
CA SER A 17 0.33 14.59 -5.96
C SER A 17 -0.82 13.59 -5.86
N ILE A 18 -0.68 12.59 -4.99
CA ILE A 18 -1.69 11.53 -4.82
C ILE A 18 -2.06 11.38 -3.34
N THR A 19 -3.18 10.73 -3.07
CA THR A 19 -3.65 10.38 -1.73
C THR A 19 -3.22 8.97 -1.33
N SER A 20 -3.34 8.67 -0.04
CA SER A 20 -3.10 7.32 0.50
C SER A 20 -4.01 6.26 -0.16
N ASP A 21 -5.24 6.62 -0.53
CA ASP A 21 -6.16 5.71 -1.22
C ASP A 21 -5.64 5.32 -2.60
N ILE A 22 -5.13 6.29 -3.39
CA ILE A 22 -4.54 6.02 -4.71
C ILE A 22 -3.31 5.12 -4.57
N PHE A 23 -2.49 5.33 -3.53
CA PHE A 23 -1.36 4.44 -3.23
C PHE A 23 -1.84 3.02 -2.91
N LYS A 24 -2.82 2.87 -2.02
CA LYS A 24 -3.37 1.57 -1.60
C LYS A 24 -3.98 0.83 -2.79
N ASP A 25 -4.74 1.51 -3.64
CA ASP A 25 -5.33 0.93 -4.84
C ASP A 25 -4.24 0.39 -5.77
N PHE A 26 -3.18 1.18 -6.02
CA PHE A 26 -2.08 0.72 -6.86
C PHE A 26 -1.29 -0.43 -6.24
N LEU A 27 -1.12 -0.45 -4.92
CA LEU A 27 -0.49 -1.56 -4.22
C LEU A 27 -1.27 -2.87 -4.40
N LEU A 28 -2.60 -2.82 -4.27
CA LEU A 28 -3.49 -3.98 -4.47
C LEU A 28 -3.54 -4.41 -5.95
N GLU A 29 -3.52 -3.45 -6.87
CA GLU A 29 -3.46 -3.69 -8.33
C GLU A 29 -2.15 -4.38 -8.72
N TYR A 30 -1.01 -3.87 -8.22
CA TYR A 30 0.31 -4.38 -8.57
C TYR A 30 0.54 -5.80 -8.05
N PHE A 31 0.05 -6.10 -6.85
CA PHE A 31 0.17 -7.41 -6.20
C PHE A 31 -1.16 -8.18 -6.22
N PHE A 32 -1.87 -8.18 -7.35
CA PHE A 32 -3.17 -8.83 -7.50
C PHE A 32 -3.16 -10.32 -7.16
N ASP A 33 -2.02 -10.99 -7.36
CA ASP A 33 -1.77 -12.40 -7.04
C ASP A 33 -1.67 -12.68 -5.54
N LYS A 34 -1.45 -11.64 -4.73
CA LYS A 34 -1.28 -11.71 -3.27
C LYS A 34 -2.48 -11.19 -2.49
N LYS A 35 -3.66 -11.14 -3.11
CA LYS A 35 -4.90 -10.62 -2.50
C LYS A 35 -5.17 -11.16 -1.09
N LYS A 36 -4.98 -12.47 -0.88
CA LYS A 36 -5.18 -13.12 0.44
C LYS A 36 -4.32 -12.53 1.56
N ILE A 37 -3.13 -12.02 1.24
CA ILE A 37 -2.24 -11.38 2.22
C ILE A 37 -2.86 -10.03 2.61
N PHE A 38 -3.28 -9.25 1.64
CA PHE A 38 -3.89 -7.94 1.88
C PHE A 38 -5.25 -8.00 2.58
N ASP A 39 -6.00 -9.09 2.43
CA ASP A 39 -7.24 -9.33 3.17
C ASP A 39 -6.98 -9.50 4.68
N SER A 40 -5.76 -9.90 5.08
CA SER A 40 -5.37 -10.02 6.48
C SER A 40 -4.85 -8.72 7.10
N VAL A 41 -4.60 -7.69 6.27
CA VAL A 41 -4.12 -6.40 6.74
C VAL A 41 -5.30 -5.57 7.26
N ASP A 42 -5.22 -5.18 8.53
CA ASP A 42 -6.15 -4.21 9.11
C ASP A 42 -5.81 -2.79 8.64
N TRP A 43 -6.34 -2.41 7.48
CA TRP A 43 -6.08 -1.12 6.86
C TRP A 43 -6.56 0.07 7.69
N ASP A 44 -7.59 -0.10 8.50
CA ASP A 44 -8.12 0.99 9.34
C ASP A 44 -7.23 1.22 10.56
N ALA A 45 -6.75 0.14 11.18
CA ALA A 45 -5.74 0.20 12.23
C ALA A 45 -4.44 0.87 11.75
N TRP A 46 -4.02 0.58 10.51
CA TRP A 46 -2.78 1.15 9.96
C TRP A 46 -2.90 2.61 9.48
N LEU A 47 -4.06 3.01 8.92
CA LEU A 47 -4.19 4.31 8.25
C LEU A 47 -4.91 5.37 9.08
N HIS A 48 -5.80 4.97 10.00
CA HIS A 48 -6.70 5.90 10.68
C HIS A 48 -6.71 5.79 12.20
N THR A 49 -6.22 4.68 12.77
CA THR A 49 -6.20 4.49 14.22
C THR A 49 -4.98 5.14 14.86
N PRO A 50 -5.14 5.93 15.94
CA PRO A 50 -4.02 6.52 16.66
C PRO A 50 -3.29 5.48 17.54
N GLY A 51 -2.04 5.78 17.89
CA GLY A 51 -1.23 4.93 18.77
C GLY A 51 -0.11 4.22 18.02
N MET A 52 0.36 3.09 18.58
CA MET A 52 1.40 2.28 17.95
C MET A 52 0.79 1.40 16.85
N PRO A 53 1.51 1.15 15.74
CA PRO A 53 1.06 0.20 14.72
C PRO A 53 0.75 -1.18 15.32
N PRO A 54 -0.23 -1.92 14.77
CA PRO A 54 -0.73 -3.16 15.37
C PRO A 54 0.28 -4.32 15.31
N ILE A 55 1.29 -4.24 14.44
CA ILE A 55 2.27 -5.31 14.22
C ILE A 55 3.67 -4.71 14.27
N LYS A 56 4.56 -5.36 15.02
CA LYS A 56 6.00 -5.07 15.00
C LYS A 56 6.64 -5.90 13.87
N PRO A 57 7.36 -5.28 12.91
CA PRO A 57 7.97 -5.97 11.78
C PRO A 57 9.00 -7.04 12.16
#